data_AF-A0A7J5DTM4-F1
#
_entry.id   AF-A0A7J5DTM4-F1
#
_cell.length_a   1.000
_cell.length_b   1.000
_cell.length_c   1.000
_cell.angle_alpha   90.00
_cell.angle_beta   90.00
_cell.angle_gamma   90.00
#
_symmetry.space_group_name_H-M   'P 1'
#
loop_
_entity.id
_entity.type
_entity.pdbx_description
1 polymer ?
#
loop_
_entity_poly.entity_id
_entity_poly.type
_entity_poly.pdbx_seq_one_letter_code
_entity_poly.pdbx_strand_id
1 'polypeptide(L)'
;MIGSADAGSLDMTIASALQVNGRATWGAIARALDLPERTVARRGQRLIDEGLVRVSTYLDTTIVGHAHPVVVEIHTAPGRAVQVGQILSERADASSVSVIEGSGDLTCMILPRTLEDRARLLLDEIPSIDDVVSVQASTVLRYFRSGYDWVARELPPEPTAALVQDMIRPAEDAVPAEHLELEPEDEALVAELAADGRAAVAQLARSVGLSTPTVRRRLDSLFAAGALHVRTEVAPALHGLGLEALIWLRVRPDRIDDVGRTLGRHPAVRSASR
;
A
#
# COMPACT_ATOMS: atom_id res chain seq x y z
N MET A 1 27.04 2.60 -16.53
CA MET A 1 28.07 3.63 -16.25
C MET A 1 28.00 3.92 -14.76
N ILE A 2 29.04 3.57 -14.02
CA ILE A 2 29.05 3.52 -12.55
C ILE A 2 29.52 4.88 -12.04
N GLY A 3 28.61 5.63 -11.41
CA GLY A 3 28.92 6.90 -10.76
C GLY A 3 27.83 7.26 -9.78
N SER A 4 27.71 6.55 -8.64
CA SER A 4 26.67 6.87 -7.65
C SER A 4 26.75 6.16 -6.29
N ALA A 5 27.86 5.54 -5.85
CA ALA A 5 27.84 4.80 -4.58
C ALA A 5 27.42 5.66 -3.36
N ASP A 6 27.80 6.95 -3.35
CA ASP A 6 27.43 7.91 -2.30
C ASP A 6 26.03 8.54 -2.53
N ALA A 7 25.68 8.79 -3.79
CA ALA A 7 24.38 9.35 -4.17
C ALA A 7 23.21 8.36 -4.02
N GLY A 8 23.43 7.08 -4.33
CA GLY A 8 22.47 6.00 -4.15
C GLY A 8 22.26 5.66 -2.68
N SER A 9 23.31 5.73 -1.86
CA SER A 9 23.19 5.57 -0.41
C SER A 9 22.30 6.64 0.21
N LEU A 10 22.47 7.90 -0.20
CA LEU A 10 21.67 9.01 0.32
C LEU A 10 20.21 8.97 -0.15
N ASP A 11 19.97 8.66 -1.42
CA ASP A 11 18.62 8.55 -1.95
C ASP A 11 17.84 7.40 -1.29
N MET A 12 18.49 6.26 -1.02
CA MET A 12 17.92 5.17 -0.22
C MET A 12 17.57 5.62 1.20
N THR A 13 18.45 6.38 1.87
CA THR A 13 18.18 6.87 3.23
C THR A 13 16.98 7.82 3.27
N ILE A 14 16.86 8.72 2.28
CA ILE A 14 15.70 9.62 2.17
C ILE A 14 14.43 8.82 1.89
N ALA A 15 14.49 7.82 1.01
CA ALA A 15 13.36 6.93 0.72
C ALA A 15 12.92 6.15 1.97
N SER A 16 13.87 5.59 2.74
CA SER A 16 13.59 4.93 4.02
C SER A 16 12.98 5.89 5.05
N ALA A 17 13.39 7.16 5.09
CA ALA A 17 12.76 8.16 5.96
C ALA A 17 11.30 8.44 5.58
N LEU A 18 11.01 8.50 4.28
CA LEU A 18 9.63 8.60 3.79
C LEU A 18 8.85 7.31 4.07
N GLN A 19 9.45 6.12 4.03
CA GLN A 19 8.81 4.87 4.47
C GLN A 19 8.43 4.90 5.95
N VAL A 20 9.23 5.53 6.81
CA VAL A 20 8.88 5.73 8.21
C VAL A 20 7.73 6.73 8.35
N ASN A 21 7.82 7.90 7.72
CA ASN A 21 6.76 8.91 7.76
C ASN A 21 6.60 9.62 6.40
N GLY A 22 5.64 9.16 5.60
CA GLY A 22 5.42 9.67 4.24
C GLY A 22 4.94 11.12 4.18
N ARG A 23 4.40 11.66 5.28
CA ARG A 23 3.93 13.05 5.38
C ARG A 23 4.91 13.96 6.12
N ALA A 24 6.05 13.45 6.57
CA ALA A 24 7.07 14.28 7.18
C ALA A 24 7.48 15.44 6.24
N THR A 25 7.68 16.61 6.84
CA THR A 25 8.21 17.77 6.12
C THR A 25 9.67 17.52 5.75
N TRP A 26 10.16 18.19 4.72
CA TRP A 26 11.57 18.08 4.34
C TRP A 26 12.50 18.51 5.48
N GLY A 27 12.12 19.54 6.24
CA GLY A 27 12.84 19.96 7.45
C GLY A 27 12.83 18.91 8.57
N ALA A 28 11.74 18.18 8.77
CA ALA A 28 11.70 17.07 9.74
C ALA A 28 12.65 15.94 9.33
N ILE A 29 12.61 15.52 8.06
CA ILE A 29 13.51 14.50 7.52
C ILE A 29 14.98 14.97 7.59
N ALA A 30 15.25 16.22 7.24
CA ALA A 30 16.58 16.80 7.30
C ALA A 30 17.17 16.79 8.71
N ARG A 31 16.37 17.17 9.71
CA ARG A 31 16.79 17.10 11.13
C ARG A 31 17.01 15.66 11.58
N ALA A 32 16.11 14.74 11.24
CA ALA A 32 16.22 13.34 11.64
C ALA A 32 17.45 12.64 11.05
N LEU A 33 17.86 13.04 9.84
CA LEU A 33 19.01 12.44 9.14
C LEU A 33 20.32 13.22 9.32
N ASP A 34 20.32 14.36 10.03
CA ASP A 34 21.43 15.31 10.12
C ASP A 34 21.97 15.75 8.74
N LEU A 35 21.06 16.25 7.89
CA LEU A 35 21.35 16.66 6.52
C LEU A 35 20.84 18.07 6.21
N PRO A 36 21.42 18.78 5.22
CA PRO A 36 20.88 20.05 4.76
C PRO A 36 19.49 19.88 4.14
N GLU A 37 18.50 20.66 4.61
CA GLU A 37 17.11 20.58 4.12
C GLU A 37 17.00 20.77 2.60
N ARG A 38 17.78 21.68 2.02
CA ARG A 38 17.82 21.89 0.56
C ARG A 38 18.24 20.63 -0.19
N THR A 39 19.15 19.82 0.38
CA THR A 39 19.58 18.56 -0.21
C THR A 39 18.48 17.51 -0.12
N VAL A 40 17.85 17.38 1.05
CA VAL A 40 16.73 16.45 1.28
C VAL A 40 15.56 16.79 0.37
N ALA A 41 15.11 18.04 0.34
CA ALA A 41 14.00 18.48 -0.49
C ALA A 41 14.26 18.23 -1.99
N ARG A 42 15.44 18.60 -2.50
CA ARG A 42 15.79 18.41 -3.91
C ARG A 42 15.83 16.93 -4.29
N ARG A 43 16.45 16.08 -3.47
CA ARG A 43 16.59 14.64 -3.75
C ARG A 43 15.29 13.88 -3.54
N GLY A 44 14.58 14.15 -2.44
CA GLY A 44 13.28 13.56 -2.12
C GLY A 44 12.23 13.91 -3.17
N GLN A 45 12.15 15.17 -3.60
CA GLN A 45 11.24 15.56 -4.67
C GLN A 45 11.57 14.86 -5.99
N ARG A 46 12.86 14.76 -6.36
CA ARG A 46 13.30 14.02 -7.54
C ARG A 46 12.86 12.55 -7.49
N LEU A 47 12.98 11.88 -6.34
CA LEU A 47 12.54 10.49 -6.18
C LEU A 47 11.03 10.34 -6.38
N ILE A 48 10.24 11.34 -5.97
CA ILE A 48 8.80 11.38 -6.20
C ILE A 48 8.48 11.64 -7.67
N ASP A 49 9.12 12.64 -8.28
CA ASP A 49 8.89 13.04 -9.67
C ASP A 49 9.28 11.92 -10.66
N GLU A 50 10.31 11.12 -10.33
CA GLU A 50 10.74 9.96 -11.12
C GLU A 50 9.93 8.68 -10.81
N GLY A 51 8.96 8.72 -9.90
CA GLY A 51 8.14 7.57 -9.52
C GLY A 51 8.88 6.49 -8.73
N LEU A 52 10.11 6.76 -8.28
CA LEU A 52 10.89 5.83 -7.44
C LEU A 52 10.37 5.75 -6.02
N VAL A 53 9.71 6.81 -5.56
CA VAL A 53 9.03 6.91 -4.27
C VAL A 53 7.64 7.48 -4.50
N ARG A 54 6.60 6.81 -4.01
CA ARG A 54 5.22 7.27 -4.09
C ARG A 54 4.62 7.29 -2.70
N VAL A 55 4.14 8.45 -2.27
CA VAL A 55 3.37 8.54 -1.02
C VAL A 55 1.90 8.46 -1.38
N SER A 56 1.22 7.46 -0.83
CA SER A 56 -0.21 7.18 -1.03
C SER A 56 -0.88 6.99 0.33
N THR A 57 -2.19 6.78 0.33
CA THR A 57 -2.88 6.23 1.48
C THR A 57 -3.50 4.88 1.15
N TYR A 58 -3.58 4.04 2.17
CA TYR A 58 -4.29 2.78 2.10
C TYR A 58 -5.42 2.77 3.12
N LEU A 59 -6.57 2.25 2.70
CA LEU A 59 -7.77 2.08 3.51
C LEU A 59 -7.81 0.66 4.07
N ASP A 60 -7.82 0.51 5.40
CA ASP A 60 -8.02 -0.81 6.03
C ASP A 60 -9.48 -1.25 5.89
N THR A 61 -9.72 -2.06 4.87
CA THR A 61 -11.04 -2.60 4.56
C THR A 61 -11.52 -3.68 5.54
N THR A 62 -10.67 -4.12 6.49
CA THR A 62 -11.14 -4.96 7.60
C THR A 62 -11.88 -4.14 8.66
N ILE A 63 -11.59 -2.83 8.73
CA ILE A 63 -12.27 -1.85 9.57
C ILE A 63 -13.43 -1.20 8.80
N VAL A 64 -13.21 -0.98 7.50
CA VAL A 64 -14.17 -0.32 6.61
C VAL A 64 -14.91 -1.34 5.76
N GLY A 65 -16.20 -1.52 6.06
CA GLY A 65 -17.15 -2.24 5.20
C GLY A 65 -16.76 -3.67 4.84
N HIS A 66 -16.80 -4.61 5.80
CA HIS A 66 -16.90 -6.08 5.67
C HIS A 66 -16.05 -6.80 4.58
N ALA A 67 -15.05 -6.16 3.98
CA ALA A 67 -14.41 -6.65 2.79
C ALA A 67 -13.34 -7.67 3.16
N HIS A 68 -13.54 -8.92 2.77
CA HIS A 68 -12.47 -9.91 2.78
C HIS A 68 -11.70 -9.81 1.46
N PRO A 69 -10.42 -9.38 1.47
CA PRO A 69 -9.63 -9.31 0.26
C PRO A 69 -9.58 -10.67 -0.44
N VAL A 70 -9.65 -10.65 -1.76
CA VAL A 70 -9.57 -11.85 -2.59
C VAL A 70 -8.32 -11.74 -3.44
N VAL A 71 -7.45 -12.74 -3.31
CA VAL A 71 -6.35 -12.96 -4.25
C VAL A 71 -6.90 -13.76 -5.41
N VAL A 72 -6.79 -13.20 -6.60
CA VAL A 72 -7.19 -13.85 -7.85
C VAL A 72 -5.95 -14.15 -8.65
N GLU A 73 -5.81 -15.40 -9.08
CA GLU A 73 -4.80 -15.88 -10.02
C GLU A 73 -5.50 -16.09 -11.36
N ILE A 74 -4.94 -15.51 -12.43
CA ILE A 74 -5.57 -15.48 -13.75
C ILE A 74 -4.59 -16.05 -14.77
N HIS A 75 -5.10 -16.97 -15.57
CA HIS A 75 -4.48 -17.38 -16.83
C HIS A 75 -5.14 -16.66 -17.98
N THR A 76 -4.33 -16.23 -18.93
CA THR A 76 -4.71 -15.45 -20.09
C THR A 76 -4.36 -16.17 -21.38
N ALA A 77 -4.94 -15.71 -22.49
CA ALA A 77 -4.48 -16.15 -23.79
C ALA A 77 -3.01 -15.72 -24.03
N PRO A 78 -2.21 -16.48 -24.81
CA PRO A 78 -0.81 -16.17 -25.03
C PRO A 78 -0.56 -14.73 -25.47
N GLY A 79 0.33 -14.04 -24.76
CA GLY A 79 0.70 -12.65 -25.04
C GLY A 79 -0.30 -11.59 -24.56
N ARG A 80 -1.33 -11.97 -23.79
CA ARG A 80 -2.40 -11.05 -23.34
C ARG A 80 -2.33 -10.63 -21.88
N ALA A 81 -1.43 -11.22 -21.09
CA ALA A 81 -1.26 -10.92 -19.66
C ALA A 81 -1.18 -9.41 -19.35
N VAL A 82 -0.37 -8.65 -20.09
CA VAL A 82 -0.22 -7.20 -19.85
C VAL A 82 -1.51 -6.45 -20.14
N GLN A 83 -2.23 -6.80 -21.22
CA GLN A 83 -3.49 -6.15 -21.60
C GLN A 83 -4.59 -6.42 -20.56
N VAL A 84 -4.76 -7.67 -20.16
CA VAL A 84 -5.72 -8.06 -19.11
C VAL A 84 -5.35 -7.40 -17.79
N GLY A 85 -4.05 -7.34 -17.46
CA GLY A 85 -3.54 -6.65 -16.27
C GLY A 85 -3.88 -5.16 -16.26
N GLN A 86 -3.79 -4.48 -17.41
CA GLN A 86 -4.17 -3.07 -17.53
C GLN A 86 -5.67 -2.87 -17.25
N ILE A 87 -6.53 -3.69 -17.83
CA ILE A 87 -7.98 -3.66 -17.58
C ILE A 87 -8.28 -3.85 -16.09
N LEU A 88 -7.64 -4.83 -15.45
CA LEU A 88 -7.82 -5.08 -14.02
C LEU A 88 -7.29 -3.93 -13.15
N SER A 89 -6.25 -3.22 -13.60
CA SER A 89 -5.65 -2.11 -12.86
C SER A 89 -6.50 -0.84 -12.86
N GLU A 90 -7.45 -0.71 -13.80
CA GLU A 90 -8.40 0.41 -13.85
C GLU A 90 -9.54 0.27 -12.84
N ARG A 91 -9.67 -0.90 -12.20
CA ARG A 91 -10.71 -1.14 -11.21
C ARG A 91 -10.42 -0.40 -9.91
N ALA A 92 -11.45 0.28 -9.38
CA ALA A 92 -11.35 0.99 -8.11
C ALA A 92 -11.14 0.06 -6.89
N ASP A 93 -11.53 -1.21 -7.00
CA ASP A 93 -11.39 -2.22 -5.94
C ASP A 93 -10.11 -3.07 -6.07
N ALA A 94 -9.30 -2.87 -7.11
CA ALA A 94 -8.02 -3.57 -7.27
C ALA A 94 -6.92 -2.86 -6.46
N SER A 95 -6.44 -3.48 -5.38
CA SER A 95 -5.29 -2.96 -4.63
C SER A 95 -3.95 -3.20 -5.31
N SER A 96 -3.84 -4.29 -6.06
CA SER A 96 -2.62 -4.63 -6.78
C SER A 96 -2.94 -5.55 -7.95
N VAL A 97 -2.20 -5.37 -9.03
CA VAL A 97 -2.19 -6.26 -10.19
C VAL A 97 -0.73 -6.49 -10.54
N SER A 98 -0.35 -7.75 -10.71
CA SER A 98 1.03 -8.15 -10.98
C SER A 98 1.04 -9.18 -12.10
N VAL A 99 1.79 -8.90 -13.15
CA VAL A 99 2.19 -9.93 -14.12
C VAL A 99 3.27 -10.77 -13.44
N ILE A 100 3.07 -12.09 -13.44
CA ILE A 100 3.95 -13.02 -12.75
C ILE A 100 4.49 -14.06 -13.73
N GLU A 101 5.64 -14.61 -13.39
CA GLU A 101 6.17 -15.81 -14.03
C GLU A 101 5.77 -17.04 -13.19
N GLY A 102 5.46 -18.17 -13.84
CA GLY A 102 5.23 -19.44 -13.16
C GLY A 102 3.85 -20.04 -13.44
N SER A 103 3.14 -20.44 -12.39
CA SER A 103 1.88 -21.19 -12.47
C SER A 103 0.66 -20.33 -12.81
N GLY A 104 0.84 -19.06 -13.12
CA GLY A 104 -0.19 -18.10 -13.53
C GLY A 104 0.45 -17.02 -14.40
N ASP A 105 -0.37 -16.25 -15.11
CA ASP A 105 0.11 -15.11 -15.91
C ASP A 105 -0.04 -13.79 -15.15
N LEU A 106 -1.07 -13.72 -14.30
CA LEU A 106 -1.44 -12.57 -13.52
C LEU A 106 -1.85 -13.01 -12.12
N THR A 107 -1.53 -12.19 -11.12
CA THR A 107 -2.26 -12.17 -9.87
C THR A 107 -2.75 -10.77 -9.56
N CYS A 108 -3.92 -10.67 -8.94
CA CYS A 108 -4.41 -9.41 -8.40
C CYS A 108 -5.03 -9.63 -7.01
N MET A 109 -4.95 -8.59 -6.19
CA MET A 109 -5.65 -8.52 -4.91
C MET A 109 -6.77 -7.51 -5.03
N ILE A 110 -8.00 -8.00 -4.95
CA ILE A 110 -9.23 -7.21 -5.09
C ILE A 110 -9.91 -7.14 -3.72
N LEU A 111 -10.49 -5.99 -3.40
CA LEU A 111 -11.13 -5.70 -2.12
C LEU A 111 -12.62 -5.43 -2.36
N PRO A 112 -13.44 -6.48 -2.53
CA PRO A 112 -14.87 -6.32 -2.74
C PRO A 112 -15.52 -5.79 -1.46
N ARG A 113 -16.40 -4.79 -1.59
CA ARG A 113 -17.08 -4.13 -0.47
C ARG A 113 -18.11 -5.03 0.22
N THR A 114 -18.70 -5.95 -0.52
CA THR A 114 -19.74 -6.85 -0.02
C THR A 114 -19.53 -8.28 -0.54
N LEU A 115 -20.22 -9.24 0.09
CA LEU A 115 -20.26 -10.62 -0.40
C LEU A 115 -20.91 -10.71 -1.79
N GLU A 116 -21.89 -9.84 -2.08
CA GLU A 116 -22.55 -9.77 -3.38
C GLU A 116 -21.61 -9.22 -4.46
N ASP A 117 -20.89 -8.13 -4.17
CA ASP A 117 -19.86 -7.60 -5.08
C ASP A 117 -18.79 -8.65 -5.35
N ARG A 118 -18.39 -9.42 -4.34
CA ARG A 118 -17.44 -10.53 -4.52
C ARG A 118 -17.98 -11.61 -5.46
N ALA A 119 -19.26 -11.97 -5.32
CA ALA A 119 -19.86 -12.97 -6.19
C ALA A 119 -19.92 -12.47 -7.65
N ARG A 120 -20.41 -11.24 -7.86
CA ARG A 120 -20.46 -10.59 -9.19
C ARG A 120 -19.06 -10.48 -9.81
N LEU A 121 -18.06 -10.09 -9.02
CA LEU A 121 -16.66 -10.02 -9.44
C LEU A 121 -16.16 -11.36 -9.99
N LEU A 122 -16.33 -12.43 -9.22
CA LEU A 122 -15.72 -13.74 -9.51
C LEU A 122 -16.50 -14.56 -10.53
N LEU A 123 -17.81 -14.38 -10.61
CA LEU A 123 -18.68 -15.18 -11.47
C LEU A 123 -19.00 -14.48 -12.80
N ASP A 124 -19.01 -13.15 -12.84
CA ASP A 124 -19.44 -12.38 -14.01
C ASP A 124 -18.33 -11.46 -14.54
N GLU A 125 -17.79 -10.57 -13.69
CA GLU A 125 -16.92 -9.48 -14.17
C GLU A 125 -15.56 -9.99 -14.65
N ILE A 126 -14.78 -10.69 -13.83
CA ILE A 126 -13.45 -11.18 -14.24
C ILE A 126 -13.56 -12.21 -15.39
N PRO A 127 -14.46 -13.22 -15.33
CA PRO A 127 -14.58 -14.19 -16.43
C PRO A 127 -15.06 -13.58 -17.75
N SER A 128 -15.70 -12.40 -17.75
CA SER A 128 -16.15 -11.72 -18.97
C SER A 128 -15.08 -10.84 -19.63
N ILE A 129 -13.92 -10.66 -19.00
CA ILE A 129 -12.79 -9.95 -19.62
C ILE A 129 -12.25 -10.80 -20.77
N ASP A 130 -12.18 -10.20 -21.96
CA ASP A 130 -11.59 -10.83 -23.14
C ASP A 130 -10.18 -11.35 -22.83
N ASP A 131 -9.83 -12.49 -23.43
CA ASP A 131 -8.55 -13.19 -23.24
C ASP A 131 -8.32 -13.81 -21.85
N VAL A 132 -9.26 -13.77 -20.92
CA VAL A 132 -9.21 -14.58 -19.68
C VAL A 132 -9.54 -16.04 -19.99
N VAL A 133 -8.64 -16.96 -19.64
CA VAL A 133 -8.78 -18.41 -19.88
C VAL A 133 -9.30 -19.13 -18.63
N SER A 134 -8.77 -18.79 -17.46
CA SER A 134 -9.25 -19.37 -16.20
C SER A 134 -8.90 -18.47 -15.02
N VAL A 135 -9.70 -18.59 -13.96
CA VAL A 135 -9.61 -17.79 -12.75
C VAL A 135 -9.59 -18.72 -11.54
N GLN A 136 -8.64 -18.52 -10.63
CA GLN A 136 -8.60 -19.14 -9.32
C GLN A 136 -8.66 -18.04 -8.26
N ALA A 137 -9.56 -18.17 -7.29
CA ALA A 137 -9.76 -17.16 -6.25
C ALA A 137 -9.53 -17.74 -4.86
N SER A 138 -8.75 -17.02 -4.04
CA SER A 138 -8.47 -17.34 -2.65
C SER A 138 -8.83 -16.16 -1.76
N THR A 139 -9.72 -16.37 -0.78
CA THR A 139 -10.09 -15.32 0.18
C THR A 139 -9.03 -15.21 1.26
N VAL A 140 -8.52 -14.00 1.51
CA VAL A 140 -7.65 -13.72 2.65
C VAL A 140 -8.48 -13.72 3.92
N LEU A 141 -8.21 -14.69 4.79
CA LEU A 141 -8.85 -14.86 6.08
C LEU A 141 -8.10 -14.13 7.19
N ARG A 142 -6.78 -13.96 7.03
CA ARG A 142 -5.92 -13.29 8.01
C ARG A 142 -4.61 -12.85 7.40
N TYR A 143 -4.17 -11.63 7.73
CA TYR A 143 -2.79 -11.19 7.53
C TYR A 143 -1.92 -11.55 8.75
N PHE A 144 -0.76 -12.16 8.50
CA PHE A 144 0.34 -12.30 9.46
C PHE A 144 1.34 -11.15 9.36
N ARG A 145 1.45 -10.55 8.17
CA ARG A 145 2.09 -9.28 7.91
C ARG A 145 1.35 -8.63 6.75
N SER A 146 0.94 -7.39 6.92
CA SER A 146 0.42 -6.62 5.79
C SER A 146 1.57 -5.93 5.05
N GLY A 147 1.41 -5.75 3.73
CA GLY A 147 2.38 -5.04 2.90
C GLY A 147 2.64 -3.60 3.33
N TYR A 148 1.73 -2.99 4.10
CA TYR A 148 1.80 -1.58 4.51
C TYR A 148 2.93 -1.29 5.49
N ASP A 149 3.26 -2.25 6.37
CA ASP A 149 4.29 -2.10 7.42
C ASP A 149 5.70 -2.49 6.96
N TRP A 150 5.85 -2.87 5.69
CA TRP A 150 7.13 -3.35 5.20
C TRP A 150 8.06 -2.20 4.82
N VAL A 151 9.23 -2.20 5.45
CA VAL A 151 10.34 -1.28 5.16
C VAL A 151 11.49 -2.10 4.60
N ALA A 152 11.96 -1.73 3.42
CA ALA A 152 13.02 -2.49 2.73
C ALA A 152 14.38 -2.38 3.43
N ARG A 153 14.63 -1.22 4.03
CA ARG A 153 15.83 -0.91 4.79
C ARG A 153 15.46 -0.09 6.01
N GLU A 154 15.68 -0.67 7.18
CA GLU A 154 15.47 0.00 8.45
C GLU A 154 16.43 1.18 8.60
N LEU A 155 15.89 2.33 9.00
CA LEU A 155 16.69 3.44 9.49
C LEU A 155 17.23 3.11 10.90
N PRO A 156 18.33 3.74 11.32
CA PRO A 156 18.76 3.67 12.71
C PRO A 156 17.64 4.12 13.67
N PRO A 157 17.63 3.66 14.93
CA PRO A 157 16.53 3.92 15.86
C PRO A 157 16.27 5.41 16.14
N GLU A 158 17.32 6.23 16.20
CA GLU A 158 17.20 7.65 16.53
C GLU A 158 16.47 8.47 15.44
N PRO A 159 16.89 8.44 14.15
CA PRO A 159 16.12 9.05 13.06
C PRO A 159 14.69 8.53 12.98
N THR A 160 14.50 7.22 13.21
CA THR A 160 13.17 6.60 13.20
C THR A 160 12.28 7.18 14.29
N ALA A 161 12.78 7.29 15.52
CA ALA A 161 12.04 7.86 16.64
C ALA A 161 11.65 9.33 16.38
N ALA A 162 12.57 10.14 15.84
CA ALA A 162 12.30 11.53 15.49
C ALA A 162 11.19 11.66 14.43
N LEU A 163 11.16 10.78 13.43
CA LEU A 163 10.14 10.79 12.38
C LEU A 163 8.78 10.27 12.85
N VAL A 164 8.76 9.35 13.81
CA VAL A 164 7.52 8.78 14.39
C VAL A 164 6.85 9.76 15.35
N GLN A 165 7.61 10.62 16.03
CA GLN A 165 7.05 11.64 16.95
C GLN A 165 6.04 12.57 16.27
N ASP A 166 6.29 12.91 15.01
CA ASP A 166 5.43 13.80 14.21
C ASP A 166 4.31 13.05 13.46
N MET A 167 4.19 11.72 13.62
CA MET A 167 3.14 10.94 12.97
C MET A 167 1.82 11.00 13.74
N ILE A 168 0.73 11.17 12.99
CA ILE A 168 -0.62 10.88 13.50
C ILE A 168 -0.71 9.36 13.66
N ARG A 169 -0.78 8.89 14.90
CA ARG A 169 -0.96 7.46 15.21
C ARG A 169 -2.44 7.18 15.44
N PRO A 170 -2.92 5.97 15.11
CA PRO A 170 -4.21 5.50 15.63
C PRO A 170 -4.21 5.65 17.15
N ALA A 171 -5.36 5.97 17.74
CA ALA A 171 -5.45 6.01 19.19
C ALA A 171 -5.09 4.62 19.76
N GLU A 172 -4.27 4.55 20.81
CA GLU A 172 -3.83 3.27 21.40
C GLU A 172 -5.02 2.40 21.86
N ASP A 173 -6.14 3.06 22.21
CA ASP A 173 -7.41 2.44 22.60
C ASP A 173 -8.47 2.49 21.49
N ALA A 174 -8.08 2.71 20.23
CA ALA A 174 -9.01 2.58 19.11
C ALA A 174 -9.51 1.13 19.10
N VAL A 175 -10.73 0.92 19.62
CA VAL A 175 -11.49 -0.29 19.37
C VAL A 175 -11.46 -0.46 17.85
N PRO A 176 -11.08 -1.65 17.31
CA PRO A 176 -11.26 -1.90 15.89
C PRO A 176 -12.70 -1.52 15.61
N ALA A 177 -12.92 -0.44 14.86
CA ALA A 177 -14.28 0.01 14.60
C ALA A 177 -14.88 -1.11 13.77
N GLU A 178 -15.57 -2.03 14.43
CA GLU A 178 -16.42 -2.99 13.78
C GLU A 178 -17.44 -2.12 13.05
N HIS A 179 -17.25 -1.98 11.74
CA HIS A 179 -18.15 -1.33 10.78
C HIS A 179 -18.06 0.20 10.75
N LEU A 180 -16.88 0.76 10.42
CA LEU A 180 -16.86 2.15 9.97
C LEU A 180 -17.48 2.23 8.56
N GLU A 181 -18.64 2.88 8.45
CA GLU A 181 -19.23 3.24 7.16
C GLU A 181 -18.61 4.56 6.67
N LEU A 182 -18.10 4.58 5.45
CA LEU A 182 -17.61 5.80 4.82
C LEU A 182 -18.77 6.57 4.20
N GLU A 183 -18.83 7.86 4.47
CA GLU A 183 -19.69 8.75 3.70
C GLU A 183 -19.09 8.98 2.29
N PRO A 184 -19.89 9.35 1.27
CA PRO A 184 -19.38 9.60 -0.08
C PRO A 184 -18.22 10.61 -0.12
N GLU A 185 -18.23 11.61 0.75
CA GLU A 185 -17.16 12.58 0.89
C GLU A 185 -15.88 11.95 1.47
N ASP A 186 -16.00 10.99 2.40
CA ASP A 186 -14.86 10.27 2.94
C ASP A 186 -14.24 9.38 1.86
N GLU A 187 -15.06 8.71 1.03
CA GLU A 187 -14.57 7.94 -0.12
C GLU A 187 -13.83 8.81 -1.12
N ALA A 188 -14.34 10.00 -1.43
CA ALA A 188 -13.69 10.95 -2.33
C ALA A 188 -12.34 11.44 -1.78
N LEU A 189 -12.27 11.72 -0.47
CA LEU A 189 -11.03 12.10 0.20
C LEU A 189 -10.00 10.97 0.19
N VAL A 190 -10.43 9.73 0.45
CA VAL A 190 -9.57 8.54 0.41
C VAL A 190 -9.04 8.31 -1.01
N ALA A 191 -9.89 8.45 -2.03
CA ALA A 191 -9.48 8.28 -3.43
C ALA A 191 -8.42 9.32 -3.85
N GLU A 192 -8.58 10.59 -3.46
CA GLU A 192 -7.58 11.62 -3.78
C GLU A 192 -6.26 11.40 -3.02
N LEU A 193 -6.33 10.97 -1.76
CA LEU A 193 -5.13 10.63 -0.98
C LEU A 193 -4.46 9.33 -1.43
N ALA A 194 -5.21 8.39 -2.02
CA ALA A 194 -4.63 7.22 -2.68
C ALA A 194 -3.83 7.60 -3.94
N ALA A 195 -4.23 8.68 -4.62
CA ALA A 195 -3.49 9.26 -5.73
C ALA A 195 -2.24 10.03 -5.25
N ASP A 196 -2.40 10.89 -4.25
CA ASP A 196 -1.34 11.69 -3.61
C ASP A 196 -1.53 11.75 -2.09
N GLY A 197 -0.80 10.91 -1.36
CA GLY A 197 -0.88 10.85 0.11
C GLY A 197 -0.30 12.08 0.82
N ARG A 198 0.36 12.98 0.07
CA ARG A 198 0.89 14.26 0.57
C ARG A 198 -0.02 15.44 0.22
N ALA A 199 -1.16 15.22 -0.43
CA ALA A 199 -2.09 16.27 -0.82
C ALA A 199 -2.42 17.19 0.39
N ALA A 200 -2.37 18.49 0.13
CA ALA A 200 -2.65 19.50 1.15
C ALA A 200 -4.15 19.52 1.48
N VAL A 201 -4.51 19.67 2.76
CA VAL A 201 -5.92 19.74 3.20
C VAL A 201 -6.71 20.80 2.44
N ALA A 202 -6.08 21.93 2.08
CA ALA A 202 -6.72 22.97 1.30
C ALA A 202 -7.03 22.56 -0.16
N GLN A 203 -6.22 21.67 -0.75
CA GLN A 203 -6.49 21.08 -2.06
C GLN A 203 -7.65 20.11 -1.98
N LEU A 204 -7.59 19.16 -1.03
CA LEU A 204 -8.67 18.21 -0.75
C LEU A 204 -10.01 18.92 -0.50
N ALA A 205 -10.00 20.00 0.28
CA ALA A 205 -11.19 20.82 0.52
C ALA A 205 -11.81 21.38 -0.76
N ARG A 206 -10.99 21.83 -1.71
CA ARG A 206 -11.47 22.36 -2.99
C ARG A 206 -12.01 21.28 -3.91
N SER A 207 -11.37 20.11 -3.97
CA SER A 207 -11.78 19.01 -4.85
C SER A 207 -13.12 18.40 -4.42
N VAL A 208 -13.34 18.21 -3.12
CA VAL A 208 -14.60 17.62 -2.60
C VAL A 208 -15.66 18.67 -2.24
N GLY A 209 -15.36 19.97 -2.38
CA GLY A 209 -16.31 21.06 -2.09
C GLY A 209 -16.61 21.27 -0.60
N LEU A 210 -15.68 20.91 0.30
CA LEU A 210 -15.83 21.05 1.75
C LEU A 210 -14.93 22.15 2.31
N SER A 211 -15.20 22.57 3.54
CA SER A 211 -14.32 23.50 4.26
C SER A 211 -13.05 22.79 4.78
N THR A 212 -11.91 23.49 4.84
CA THR A 212 -10.65 22.97 5.41
C THR A 212 -10.84 22.38 6.83
N PRO A 213 -11.58 23.01 7.76
CA PRO A 213 -11.89 22.40 9.06
C PRO A 213 -12.67 21.09 8.95
N THR A 214 -13.65 20.99 8.05
CA THR A 214 -14.44 19.75 7.84
C THR A 214 -13.56 18.61 7.34
N VAL A 215 -12.73 18.88 6.32
CA VAL A 215 -11.80 17.87 5.79
C VAL A 215 -10.81 17.40 6.85
N ARG A 216 -10.21 18.33 7.60
CA ARG A 216 -9.29 17.98 8.69
C ARG A 216 -9.98 17.05 9.70
N ARG A 217 -11.17 17.41 10.18
CA ARG A 217 -11.95 16.60 11.12
C ARG A 217 -12.22 15.19 10.57
N ARG A 218 -12.62 15.06 9.31
CA ARG A 218 -12.89 13.76 8.66
C ARG A 218 -11.62 12.90 8.59
N LEU A 219 -10.52 13.46 8.10
CA LEU A 219 -9.24 12.77 8.02
C LEU A 219 -8.72 12.35 9.40
N ASP A 220 -8.80 13.24 10.39
CA ASP A 220 -8.39 12.94 11.76
C ASP A 220 -9.20 11.78 12.33
N SER A 221 -10.51 11.72 12.08
CA SER A 221 -11.35 10.57 12.47
C SER A 221 -10.91 9.28 11.77
N LEU A 222 -10.65 9.31 10.46
CA LEU A 222 -10.20 8.13 9.70
C LEU A 222 -8.82 7.62 10.17
N PHE A 223 -7.88 8.52 10.45
CA PHE A 223 -6.56 8.16 10.99
C PHE A 223 -6.66 7.65 12.43
N ALA A 224 -7.46 8.31 13.28
CA ALA A 224 -7.62 7.92 14.68
C ALA A 224 -8.30 6.55 14.82
N ALA A 225 -9.27 6.24 13.95
CA ALA A 225 -9.92 4.94 13.87
C ALA A 225 -9.02 3.83 13.29
N GLY A 226 -7.84 4.17 12.78
CA GLY A 226 -6.97 3.24 12.05
C GLY A 226 -7.56 2.81 10.70
N ALA A 227 -8.60 3.47 10.19
CA ALA A 227 -9.22 3.12 8.92
C ALA A 227 -8.36 3.58 7.73
N LEU A 228 -7.68 4.71 7.85
CA LEU A 228 -6.81 5.26 6.81
C LEU A 228 -5.37 5.31 7.29
N HIS A 229 -4.44 4.86 6.46
CA HIS A 229 -3.01 4.89 6.74
C HIS A 229 -2.26 5.61 5.62
N VAL A 230 -1.26 6.41 5.97
CA VAL A 230 -0.29 6.93 5.00
C VAL A 230 0.75 5.85 4.76
N ARG A 231 1.06 5.61 3.48
CA ARG A 231 2.14 4.70 3.08
C ARG A 231 3.07 5.41 2.13
N THR A 232 4.33 5.03 2.19
CA THR A 232 5.29 5.31 1.13
C THR A 232 5.70 4.02 0.45
N GLU A 233 5.34 3.91 -0.82
CA GLU A 233 5.83 2.88 -1.71
C GLU A 233 7.19 3.30 -2.25
N VAL A 234 8.15 2.40 -2.20
CA VAL A 234 9.47 2.63 -2.78
C VAL A 234 9.74 1.52 -3.76
N ALA A 235 10.20 1.89 -4.96
CA ALA A 235 10.58 0.93 -5.99
C ALA A 235 11.60 -0.07 -5.40
N PRO A 236 11.33 -1.39 -5.42
CA PRO A 236 12.22 -2.38 -4.83
C PRO A 236 13.67 -2.28 -5.35
N ALA A 237 13.83 -1.93 -6.62
CA ALA A 237 15.12 -1.70 -7.27
C ALA A 237 15.96 -0.60 -6.58
N LEU A 238 15.32 0.42 -5.99
CA LEU A 238 16.04 1.46 -5.23
C LEU A 238 16.74 0.88 -4.00
N HIS A 239 16.21 -0.20 -3.43
CA HIS A 239 16.79 -0.94 -2.30
C HIS A 239 17.69 -2.10 -2.73
N GLY A 240 18.02 -2.22 -4.03
CA GLY A 240 18.81 -3.33 -4.56
C GLY A 240 18.05 -4.65 -4.64
N LEU A 241 16.73 -4.64 -4.46
CA LEU A 241 15.87 -5.81 -4.60
C LEU A 241 15.45 -5.91 -6.07
N GLY A 242 16.17 -6.76 -6.83
CA GLY A 242 15.91 -6.96 -8.26
C GLY A 242 14.86 -8.02 -8.58
N LEU A 243 14.34 -8.74 -7.58
CA LEU A 243 13.38 -9.80 -7.76
C LEU A 243 12.32 -9.72 -6.65
N GLU A 244 11.05 -9.77 -7.06
CA GLU A 244 9.91 -10.01 -6.18
C GLU A 244 9.29 -11.35 -6.54
N ALA A 245 8.89 -12.12 -5.52
CA ALA A 245 8.28 -13.43 -5.70
C ALA A 245 7.02 -13.53 -4.85
N LEU A 246 5.96 -14.10 -5.45
CA LEU A 246 4.75 -14.49 -4.78
C LEU A 246 4.79 -16.01 -4.59
N ILE A 247 4.62 -16.46 -3.35
CA ILE A 247 4.82 -17.86 -2.98
C ILE A 247 3.53 -18.40 -2.35
N TRP A 248 2.93 -19.37 -3.01
CA TRP A 248 1.80 -20.14 -2.48
C TRP A 248 2.32 -21.35 -1.72
N LEU A 249 1.89 -21.48 -0.46
CA LEU A 249 2.33 -22.56 0.42
C LEU A 249 1.16 -23.47 0.78
N ARG A 250 1.35 -24.78 0.59
CA ARG A 250 0.47 -25.79 1.17
C ARG A 250 1.02 -26.20 2.52
N VAL A 251 0.29 -25.85 3.58
CA VAL A 251 0.70 -26.09 4.96
C VAL A 251 -0.38 -26.92 5.65
N ARG A 252 0.02 -27.84 6.53
CA ARG A 252 -0.94 -28.56 7.36
C ARG A 252 -1.73 -27.57 8.23
N PRO A 253 -3.06 -27.75 8.41
CA PRO A 253 -3.88 -26.79 9.14
C PRO A 253 -3.38 -26.42 10.55
N ASP A 254 -2.83 -27.39 11.27
CA ASP A 254 -2.27 -27.24 12.63
C ASP A 254 -0.96 -26.43 12.69
N ARG A 255 -0.34 -26.13 11.53
CA ARG A 255 0.93 -25.40 11.42
C ARG A 255 0.81 -24.05 10.73
N ILE A 256 -0.37 -23.70 10.19
CA ILE A 256 -0.58 -22.46 9.41
C ILE A 256 -0.18 -21.23 10.24
N ASP A 257 -0.62 -21.18 11.49
CA ASP A 257 -0.38 -20.03 12.37
C ASP A 257 1.11 -19.84 12.70
N ASP A 258 1.84 -20.94 12.93
CA ASP A 258 3.27 -20.91 13.22
C ASP A 258 4.10 -20.50 12.00
N VAL A 259 3.78 -21.08 10.83
CA VAL A 259 4.44 -20.73 9.57
C VAL A 259 4.15 -19.27 9.21
N GLY A 260 2.89 -18.85 9.31
CA GLY A 260 2.45 -17.48 9.02
C GLY A 260 3.17 -16.44 9.89
N ARG A 261 3.24 -16.66 11.21
CA ARG A 261 3.99 -15.76 12.12
C ARG A 261 5.48 -15.72 11.81
N THR A 262 6.06 -16.86 11.45
CA THR A 262 7.50 -16.95 11.11
C THR A 262 7.80 -16.14 9.85
N LEU A 263 6.99 -16.33 8.79
CA LEU A 263 7.12 -15.57 7.55
C LEU A 263 6.86 -14.08 7.78
N GLY A 264 5.82 -13.73 8.54
CA GLY A 264 5.48 -12.34 8.83
C GLY A 264 6.57 -11.55 9.56
N ARG A 265 7.49 -12.22 10.25
CA ARG A 265 8.65 -11.58 10.91
C ARG A 265 9.90 -11.52 10.02
N HIS A 266 9.92 -12.20 8.89
CA HIS A 266 11.11 -12.26 8.05
C HIS A 266 11.31 -10.94 7.29
N PRO A 267 12.49 -10.30 7.32
CA PRO A 267 12.71 -8.98 6.70
C PRO A 267 12.42 -8.95 5.20
N ALA A 268 12.68 -10.05 4.47
CA ALA A 268 12.40 -10.15 3.04
C ALA A 268 10.92 -10.40 2.69
N VAL A 269 10.05 -10.68 3.68
CA VAL A 269 8.63 -10.94 3.42
C VAL A 269 7.86 -9.63 3.53
N ARG A 270 7.38 -9.13 2.38
CA ARG A 270 6.57 -7.92 2.30
C ARG A 270 5.18 -8.12 2.89
N SER A 271 4.51 -9.21 2.53
CA SER A 271 3.18 -9.57 3.02
C SER A 271 3.10 -11.08 3.23
N ALA A 272 2.31 -11.50 4.20
CA ALA A 272 2.00 -12.90 4.44
C ALA A 272 0.56 -13.01 4.93
N SER A 273 -0.23 -13.85 4.27
CA SER A 273 -1.63 -14.10 4.60
C SER A 273 -1.99 -15.57 4.45
N ARG A 274 -3.15 -15.95 4.98
CA ARG A 274 -3.81 -17.24 4.74
C ARG A 274 -5.22 -17.05 4.27
#